data_AF-A0A1M4XUS3-F1
#
_entry.id   AF-A0A1M4XUS3-F1
#
_cell.length_a   1.000
_cell.length_b   1.000
_cell.length_c   1.000
_cell.angle_alpha   90.00
_cell.angle_beta   90.00
_cell.angle_gamma   90.00
#
_symmetry.space_group_name_H-M   'P 1'
#
loop_
_entity.id
_entity.type
_entity.pdbx_description
1 polymer ?
#
loop_
_entity_poly.entity_id
_entity_poly.type
_entity_poly.pdbx_seq_one_letter_code
_entity_poly.pdbx_strand_id
1 'polypeptide(L)'
;MGSGELTSSMVEVHKALLRRCGPRPLAVFLDTPAGFQLNADEISRRARDYFSRHVGYPLEVVSIKSRDALETPEGTQALQRLRAADYILVGPGSPTYAVRQWDGTPVPEIFRNCLLKGGVLTAASAAALTLGVHTLPVYEIYKVGEDLHWAPGLDILGTLGIRAVAVPHWNNAEGGTHDTRFCYMGRERFRALEAMLPDDVTVLGIDEHTAVLLDLEAGRGTVHGVGKFTLRRPPYGPSPQPTERIFSSGDTFRLEVLRQGPELDAEGTCAAPREGEFRGDDEKGRPPELREEAPFRDRLRRLESSFRESLDVRNPHGAAAALLTLDGLLWRAHERGLSPGDVSQAREIFREWVVALAQKLALLEEDKTAVLAPVMERLLELRQELRNRRDWKTADALRGALAAGGIVVEDTPHGPRWRLR
;
A
#
# COMPACT_ATOMS: atom_id res chain seq x y z
N MET A 1 -4.51 -4.63 -1.83
CA MET A 1 -4.21 -3.25 -1.36
C MET A 1 -5.51 -2.58 -0.95
N GLY A 2 -5.52 -1.85 0.17
CA GLY A 2 -6.73 -1.18 0.66
C GLY A 2 -7.11 0.04 -0.17
N SER A 3 -6.15 0.87 -0.56
CA SER A 3 -6.32 1.96 -1.53
C SER A 3 -4.95 2.52 -1.96
N GLY A 4 -4.94 3.51 -2.86
CA GLY A 4 -3.76 4.30 -3.14
C GLY A 4 -2.72 3.57 -4.00
N GLU A 5 -3.16 2.61 -4.81
CA GLU A 5 -2.33 1.76 -5.66
C GLU A 5 -1.51 2.53 -6.70
N LEU A 6 -1.92 3.75 -7.05
CA LEU A 6 -1.18 4.66 -7.95
C LEU A 6 -0.62 5.90 -7.20
N THR A 7 -0.27 5.76 -5.92
CA THR A 7 0.32 6.84 -5.11
C THR A 7 1.82 6.64 -4.87
N SER A 8 2.54 7.68 -4.48
CA SER A 8 3.98 7.60 -4.17
C SER A 8 4.31 6.54 -3.11
N SER A 9 3.41 6.31 -2.16
CA SER A 9 3.57 5.31 -1.09
C SER A 9 3.69 3.86 -1.59
N MET A 10 3.18 3.55 -2.78
CA MET A 10 3.14 2.19 -3.34
C MET A 10 4.20 1.93 -4.41
N VAL A 11 5.01 2.93 -4.77
CA VAL A 11 6.03 2.81 -5.84
C VAL A 11 7.02 1.67 -5.55
N GLU A 12 7.60 1.65 -4.34
CA GLU A 12 8.59 0.64 -3.98
C GLU A 12 7.98 -0.75 -3.82
N VAL A 13 6.70 -0.83 -3.42
CA VAL A 13 5.95 -2.09 -3.38
C VAL A 13 5.81 -2.68 -4.79
N HIS A 14 5.38 -1.88 -5.77
CA HIS A 14 5.29 -2.31 -7.17
C HIS A 14 6.65 -2.73 -7.72
N LYS A 15 7.72 -1.94 -7.49
CA LYS A 15 9.08 -2.30 -7.92
C LYS A 15 9.58 -3.60 -7.28
N ALA A 16 9.27 -3.84 -6.02
CA ALA A 16 9.66 -5.07 -5.33
C ALA A 16 8.96 -6.28 -5.95
N LEU A 17 7.65 -6.18 -6.20
CA LEU A 17 6.86 -7.23 -6.84
C LEU A 17 7.33 -7.52 -8.27
N LEU A 18 7.53 -6.48 -9.09
CA LEU A 18 7.99 -6.62 -10.48
C LEU A 18 9.37 -7.27 -10.59
N ARG A 19 10.29 -6.95 -9.68
CA ARG A 19 11.63 -7.58 -9.65
C ARG A 19 11.56 -9.10 -9.43
N ARG A 20 10.54 -9.60 -8.72
CA ARG A 20 10.35 -11.04 -8.49
C ARG A 20 9.91 -11.78 -9.75
N CYS A 21 9.20 -11.10 -10.65
CA CYS A 21 8.76 -11.66 -11.92
C CYS A 21 9.90 -11.81 -12.95
N GLY A 22 11.13 -11.40 -12.61
CA GLY A 22 12.32 -11.54 -13.47
C GLY A 22 12.79 -10.22 -14.09
N PRO A 23 13.76 -10.26 -15.03
CA PRO A 23 14.44 -9.06 -15.53
C PRO A 23 13.59 -8.22 -16.50
N ARG A 24 12.57 -8.80 -17.13
CA ARG A 24 11.67 -8.13 -18.09
C ARG A 24 10.25 -8.67 -17.96
N PRO A 25 9.56 -8.39 -16.84
CA PRO A 25 8.23 -8.92 -16.61
C PRO A 25 7.20 -8.25 -17.52
N LEU A 26 6.26 -9.04 -18.05
CA LEU A 26 5.08 -8.51 -18.70
C LEU A 26 4.07 -8.03 -17.64
N ALA A 27 4.06 -6.73 -17.41
CA ALA A 27 3.13 -6.09 -16.49
C ALA A 27 1.90 -5.57 -17.23
N VAL A 28 0.71 -5.94 -16.76
CA VAL A 28 -0.56 -5.53 -17.35
C VAL A 28 -1.48 -4.86 -16.34
N PHE A 29 -2.28 -3.93 -16.82
CA PHE A 29 -3.39 -3.30 -16.12
C PHE A 29 -4.72 -3.80 -16.70
N LEU A 30 -5.56 -4.39 -15.86
CA LEU A 30 -6.89 -4.86 -16.23
C LEU A 30 -7.94 -3.84 -15.81
N ASP A 31 -8.68 -3.31 -16.79
CA ASP A 31 -9.58 -2.16 -16.62
C ASP A 31 -11.06 -2.51 -16.39
N THR A 32 -11.42 -3.80 -16.40
CA THR A 32 -12.79 -4.28 -16.27
C THR A 32 -13.56 -3.67 -15.09
N PRO A 33 -13.01 -3.50 -13.87
CA PRO A 33 -13.79 -2.97 -12.76
C PRO A 33 -14.34 -1.56 -13.02
N ALA A 34 -13.64 -0.76 -13.83
CA ALA A 34 -14.09 0.57 -14.27
C ALA A 34 -14.77 0.55 -15.65
N GLY A 35 -14.99 -0.61 -16.26
CA GLY A 35 -15.46 -0.74 -17.64
C GLY A 35 -16.82 -0.08 -17.93
N PHE A 36 -17.65 0.11 -16.90
CA PHE A 36 -18.92 0.84 -17.00
C PHE A 36 -18.76 2.37 -16.98
N GLN A 37 -17.59 2.90 -16.61
CA GLN A 37 -17.37 4.33 -16.47
C GLN A 37 -16.97 4.96 -17.81
N LEU A 38 -17.51 6.15 -18.08
CA LEU A 38 -17.20 6.92 -19.29
C LEU A 38 -15.71 7.30 -19.40
N ASN A 39 -15.01 7.38 -18.27
CA ASN A 39 -13.59 7.72 -18.18
C ASN A 39 -12.68 6.49 -17.99
N ALA A 40 -13.14 5.26 -18.26
CA ALA A 40 -12.35 4.04 -18.10
C ALA A 40 -10.98 4.12 -18.82
N ASP A 41 -10.96 4.63 -20.04
CA ASP A 41 -9.71 4.80 -20.82
C ASP A 41 -8.75 5.80 -20.18
N GLU A 42 -9.27 6.81 -19.50
CA GLU A 42 -8.44 7.76 -18.75
C GLU A 42 -7.83 7.11 -17.52
N ILE A 43 -8.59 6.29 -16.78
CA ILE A 43 -8.09 5.54 -15.63
C ILE A 43 -6.93 4.63 -16.07
N SER A 44 -7.12 3.87 -17.16
CA SER A 44 -6.08 3.00 -17.73
C SER A 44 -4.84 3.79 -18.17
N ARG A 45 -5.03 4.96 -18.80
CA ARG A 45 -3.92 5.83 -19.22
C ARG A 45 -3.14 6.36 -18.01
N ARG A 46 -3.83 6.80 -16.96
CA ARG A 46 -3.20 7.28 -15.71
C ARG A 46 -2.38 6.18 -15.04
N ALA A 47 -2.86 4.93 -15.02
CA ALA A 47 -2.12 3.79 -14.49
C ALA A 47 -0.82 3.55 -15.27
N ARG A 48 -0.89 3.52 -16.61
CA ARG A 48 0.28 3.39 -17.47
C ARG A 48 1.29 4.51 -17.28
N ASP A 49 0.82 5.76 -17.26
CA ASP A 49 1.69 6.92 -17.10
C ASP A 49 2.37 6.93 -15.72
N TYR A 50 1.64 6.52 -14.67
CA TYR A 50 2.20 6.37 -13.33
C TYR A 50 3.31 5.30 -13.28
N PHE A 51 3.09 4.12 -13.87
CA PHE A 51 4.09 3.06 -13.91
C PHE A 51 5.35 3.49 -14.68
N SER A 52 5.17 4.13 -15.84
CA SER A 52 6.31 4.61 -16.62
C SER A 52 7.10 5.72 -15.93
N ARG A 53 6.43 6.66 -15.24
CA ARG A 53 7.09 7.84 -14.65
C ARG A 53 7.64 7.61 -13.24
N HIS A 54 6.95 6.81 -12.42
CA HIS A 54 7.26 6.68 -11.00
C HIS A 54 7.80 5.30 -10.62
N VAL A 55 7.21 4.22 -11.18
CA VAL A 55 7.64 2.84 -10.92
C VAL A 55 8.89 2.50 -11.76
N GLY A 56 9.01 3.07 -12.95
CA GLY A 56 10.13 2.81 -13.87
C GLY A 56 9.99 1.51 -14.65
N TYR A 57 8.76 0.99 -14.79
CA TYR A 57 8.43 -0.19 -15.58
C TYR A 57 7.29 0.13 -16.56
N PRO A 58 7.29 -0.44 -17.78
CA PRO A 58 6.14 -0.33 -18.67
C PRO A 58 4.95 -1.11 -18.09
N LEU A 59 3.74 -0.60 -18.32
CA LEU A 59 2.49 -1.27 -17.96
C LEU A 59 1.57 -1.26 -19.18
N GLU A 60 1.25 -2.44 -19.71
CA GLU A 60 0.33 -2.58 -20.83
C GLU A 60 -1.11 -2.56 -20.35
N VAL A 61 -2.04 -2.01 -21.14
CA VAL A 61 -3.46 -2.06 -20.82
C VAL A 61 -4.10 -3.26 -21.49
N VAL A 62 -4.68 -4.14 -20.69
CA VAL A 62 -5.56 -5.21 -21.14
C VAL A 62 -6.98 -4.71 -21.00
N SER A 63 -7.58 -4.30 -22.11
CA SER A 63 -8.94 -3.75 -22.11
C SER A 63 -9.99 -4.83 -22.32
N ILE A 64 -10.70 -5.17 -21.25
CA ILE A 64 -11.83 -6.12 -21.23
C ILE A 64 -12.93 -5.46 -20.41
N LYS A 65 -13.54 -4.41 -20.95
CA LYS A 65 -14.49 -3.57 -20.19
C LYS A 65 -15.78 -4.32 -19.84
N SER A 66 -16.20 -5.26 -20.68
CA SER A 66 -17.38 -6.11 -20.46
C SER A 66 -17.12 -7.53 -20.95
N ARG A 67 -18.00 -8.45 -20.58
CA ARG A 67 -18.01 -9.83 -21.07
C ARG A 67 -18.14 -9.88 -22.59
N ASP A 68 -19.04 -9.08 -23.15
CA ASP A 68 -19.26 -9.00 -24.60
C ASP A 68 -17.99 -8.58 -25.36
N ALA A 69 -17.11 -7.81 -24.72
CA ALA A 69 -15.83 -7.44 -25.31
C ALA A 69 -14.94 -8.66 -25.59
N LEU A 70 -15.10 -9.79 -24.87
CA LEU A 70 -14.33 -11.01 -25.10
C LEU A 70 -14.66 -11.70 -26.43
N GLU A 71 -15.83 -11.42 -27.01
CA GLU A 71 -16.28 -12.02 -28.27
C GLU A 71 -15.66 -11.33 -29.50
N THR A 72 -14.94 -10.22 -29.30
CA THR A 72 -14.26 -9.52 -30.38
C THR A 72 -12.84 -10.04 -30.60
N PRO A 73 -12.25 -9.84 -31.80
CA PRO A 73 -10.83 -10.13 -32.04
C PRO A 73 -9.92 -9.39 -31.05
N GLU A 74 -10.24 -8.13 -30.73
CA GLU A 74 -9.50 -7.31 -29.78
C GLU A 74 -9.55 -7.89 -28.36
N GLY A 75 -10.73 -8.34 -27.91
CA GLY A 75 -10.90 -8.98 -26.62
C GLY A 75 -10.20 -10.33 -26.52
N THR A 76 -10.23 -11.12 -27.60
CA THR A 76 -9.45 -12.36 -27.69
C THR A 76 -7.95 -12.09 -27.53
N GLN A 77 -7.44 -11.05 -28.19
CA GLN A 77 -6.04 -10.63 -28.07
C GLN A 77 -5.72 -10.11 -26.67
N ALA A 78 -6.63 -9.33 -26.06
CA ALA A 78 -6.49 -8.85 -24.69
C ALA A 78 -6.43 -10.01 -23.68
N LEU A 79 -7.27 -11.03 -23.86
CA LEU A 79 -7.26 -12.24 -23.02
C LEU A 79 -5.97 -13.04 -23.17
N GLN A 80 -5.42 -13.14 -24.38
CA GLN A 80 -4.11 -13.77 -24.61
C GLN A 80 -2.98 -13.02 -23.90
N ARG A 81 -2.99 -11.68 -23.96
CA ARG A 81 -2.03 -10.86 -23.20
C ARG A 81 -2.17 -11.06 -21.69
N LEU A 82 -3.40 -11.11 -21.19
CA LEU A 82 -3.67 -11.37 -19.77
C LEU A 82 -3.09 -12.72 -19.32
N ARG A 83 -3.24 -13.78 -20.15
CA ARG A 83 -2.64 -15.10 -19.90
C ARG A 83 -1.12 -15.07 -19.82
N ALA A 84 -0.49 -14.27 -20.69
CA ALA A 84 0.95 -14.14 -20.76
C ALA A 84 1.54 -13.31 -19.61
N ALA A 85 0.74 -12.46 -18.96
CA ALA A 85 1.22 -11.53 -17.94
C ALA A 85 1.94 -12.23 -16.78
N ASP A 86 3.02 -11.60 -16.31
CA ASP A 86 3.77 -11.99 -15.11
C ASP A 86 3.35 -11.15 -13.90
N TYR A 87 2.82 -9.95 -14.16
CA TYR A 87 2.31 -9.03 -13.15
C TYR A 87 0.97 -8.47 -13.62
N ILE A 88 -0.10 -8.71 -12.86
CA ILE A 88 -1.45 -8.23 -13.16
C ILE A 88 -1.85 -7.22 -12.08
N LEU A 89 -2.00 -5.96 -12.46
CA LEU A 89 -2.66 -4.95 -11.63
C LEU A 89 -4.11 -4.80 -12.07
N VAL A 90 -5.03 -5.04 -11.15
CA VAL A 90 -6.46 -4.87 -11.38
C VAL A 90 -6.88 -3.49 -10.90
N GLY A 91 -7.47 -2.71 -11.79
CA GLY A 91 -7.83 -1.32 -11.55
C GLY A 91 -8.98 -1.10 -10.56
N PRO A 92 -9.22 0.16 -10.16
CA PRO A 92 -10.34 0.52 -9.30
C PRO A 92 -11.67 0.42 -10.06
N GLY A 93 -12.80 0.45 -9.36
CA GLY A 93 -14.12 0.49 -9.98
C GLY A 93 -15.22 -0.12 -9.12
N SER A 94 -16.09 -0.94 -9.72
CA SER A 94 -17.16 -1.66 -9.00
C SER A 94 -16.77 -3.15 -8.83
N PRO A 95 -16.86 -3.69 -7.60
CA PRO A 95 -16.54 -5.09 -7.33
C PRO A 95 -17.56 -6.05 -7.97
N THR A 96 -18.84 -5.77 -7.82
CA THR A 96 -19.96 -6.56 -8.37
C THR A 96 -20.03 -6.49 -9.89
N TYR A 97 -19.72 -5.33 -10.48
CA TYR A 97 -19.56 -5.22 -11.92
C TYR A 97 -18.44 -6.15 -12.41
N ALA A 98 -17.26 -6.05 -11.80
CA ALA A 98 -16.09 -6.86 -12.16
C ALA A 98 -16.39 -8.36 -12.08
N VAL A 99 -16.96 -8.83 -10.95
CA VAL A 99 -17.38 -10.22 -10.79
C VAL A 99 -18.35 -10.64 -11.89
N ARG A 100 -19.40 -9.86 -12.16
CA ARG A 100 -20.37 -10.19 -13.23
C ARG A 100 -19.73 -10.28 -14.61
N GLN A 101 -18.73 -9.44 -14.92
CA GLN A 101 -18.05 -9.50 -16.22
C GLN A 101 -17.10 -10.70 -16.34
N TRP A 102 -16.49 -11.14 -15.23
CA TRP A 102 -15.49 -12.21 -15.26
C TRP A 102 -16.02 -13.60 -14.93
N ASP A 103 -17.07 -13.70 -14.12
CA ASP A 103 -17.65 -14.99 -13.74
C ASP A 103 -18.14 -15.75 -14.98
N GLY A 104 -17.88 -17.06 -15.03
CA GLY A 104 -18.14 -17.88 -16.21
C GLY A 104 -17.25 -17.58 -17.43
N THR A 105 -16.21 -16.75 -17.30
CA THR A 105 -15.21 -16.50 -18.35
C THR A 105 -13.85 -17.11 -17.98
N PRO A 106 -12.85 -17.12 -18.88
CA PRO A 106 -11.50 -17.59 -18.54
C PRO A 106 -10.73 -16.68 -17.56
N VAL A 107 -11.19 -15.47 -17.26
CA VAL A 107 -10.42 -14.49 -16.46
C VAL A 107 -10.08 -14.98 -15.04
N PRO A 108 -11.00 -15.55 -14.25
CA PRO A 108 -10.68 -16.04 -12.91
C PRO A 108 -9.62 -17.15 -12.95
N GLU A 109 -9.70 -18.04 -13.94
CA GLU A 109 -8.72 -19.11 -14.12
C GLU A 109 -7.34 -18.57 -14.53
N ILE A 110 -7.30 -17.46 -15.28
CA ILE A 110 -6.04 -16.77 -15.59
C ILE A 110 -5.40 -16.19 -14.32
N PHE A 111 -6.19 -15.61 -13.41
CA PHE A 111 -5.67 -15.14 -12.13
C PHE A 111 -5.08 -16.27 -11.30
N ARG A 112 -5.79 -17.41 -11.20
CA ARG A 112 -5.31 -18.61 -10.50
C ARG A 112 -4.01 -19.12 -11.11
N ASN A 113 -3.95 -19.26 -12.43
CA ASN A 113 -2.74 -19.71 -13.13
C ASN A 113 -1.59 -18.72 -13.03
N CYS A 114 -1.86 -17.41 -13.00
CA CYS A 114 -0.85 -16.39 -12.76
C CYS A 114 -0.13 -16.64 -11.43
N LEU A 115 -0.88 -16.90 -10.35
CA LEU A 115 -0.30 -17.21 -9.05
C LEU A 115 0.46 -18.56 -9.06
N LEU A 116 -0.10 -19.60 -9.68
CA LEU A 116 0.51 -20.94 -9.72
C LEU A 116 1.83 -20.98 -10.50
N LYS A 117 2.00 -20.14 -11.53
CA LYS A 117 3.25 -20.05 -12.30
C LYS A 117 4.29 -19.09 -11.68
N GLY A 118 4.04 -18.55 -10.49
CA GLY A 118 4.93 -17.61 -9.79
C GLY A 118 4.79 -16.14 -10.22
N GLY A 119 3.74 -15.80 -10.95
CA GLY A 119 3.38 -14.41 -11.26
C GLY A 119 2.73 -13.70 -10.08
N VAL A 120 2.49 -12.40 -10.26
CA VAL A 120 1.92 -11.52 -9.24
C VAL A 120 0.53 -11.03 -9.65
N LEU A 121 -0.43 -11.12 -8.73
CA LEU A 121 -1.74 -10.51 -8.84
C LEU A 121 -1.89 -9.41 -7.78
N THR A 122 -1.99 -8.16 -8.22
CA THR A 122 -2.23 -7.00 -7.38
C THR A 122 -3.66 -6.52 -7.57
N ALA A 123 -4.50 -6.68 -6.54
CA ALA A 123 -5.85 -6.14 -6.51
C ALA A 123 -5.95 -5.01 -5.47
N ALA A 124 -6.53 -3.88 -5.88
CA ALA A 124 -6.68 -2.69 -5.04
C ALA A 124 -8.13 -2.22 -4.97
N SER A 125 -8.52 -1.66 -3.83
CA SER A 125 -9.88 -1.11 -3.62
C SER A 125 -10.94 -2.14 -4.07
N ALA A 126 -11.88 -1.75 -4.93
CA ALA A 126 -12.92 -2.61 -5.48
C ALA A 126 -12.45 -3.96 -6.03
N ALA A 127 -11.26 -4.02 -6.64
CA ALA A 127 -10.73 -5.29 -7.14
C ALA A 127 -10.40 -6.26 -5.98
N ALA A 128 -9.97 -5.76 -4.82
CA ALA A 128 -9.63 -6.61 -3.68
C ALA A 128 -10.85 -7.39 -3.17
N LEU A 129 -12.04 -6.76 -3.18
CA LEU A 129 -13.30 -7.39 -2.79
C LEU A 129 -13.65 -8.62 -3.64
N THR A 130 -13.18 -8.67 -4.88
CA THR A 130 -13.48 -9.79 -5.79
C THR A 130 -12.74 -11.07 -5.46
N LEU A 131 -11.64 -11.00 -4.68
CA LEU A 131 -10.74 -12.12 -4.45
C LEU A 131 -11.29 -13.18 -3.49
N GLY A 132 -12.23 -12.81 -2.62
CA GLY A 132 -12.78 -13.69 -1.60
C GLY A 132 -13.89 -14.62 -2.09
N VAL A 133 -14.40 -15.45 -1.18
CA VAL A 133 -15.59 -16.30 -1.41
C VAL A 133 -16.86 -15.49 -1.62
N HIS A 134 -16.93 -14.30 -1.03
CA HIS A 134 -18.00 -13.34 -1.19
C HIS A 134 -17.41 -11.97 -1.51
N THR A 135 -18.19 -11.13 -2.21
CA THR A 135 -17.86 -9.75 -2.53
C THR A 135 -18.93 -8.82 -1.98
N LEU A 136 -18.52 -7.62 -1.52
CA LEU A 136 -19.43 -6.61 -1.00
C LEU A 136 -19.99 -5.74 -2.14
N PRO A 137 -21.32 -5.64 -2.31
CA PRO A 137 -21.99 -4.74 -3.26
C PRO A 137 -21.94 -3.27 -2.81
N VAL A 138 -20.76 -2.67 -2.80
CA VAL A 138 -20.54 -1.34 -2.19
C VAL A 138 -21.43 -0.27 -2.82
N TYR A 139 -21.55 -0.19 -4.14
CA TYR A 139 -22.33 0.87 -4.78
C TYR A 139 -23.84 0.63 -4.63
N GLU A 140 -24.25 -0.61 -4.76
CA GLU A 140 -25.63 -1.06 -4.58
C GLU A 140 -26.12 -0.74 -3.16
N ILE A 141 -25.35 -1.10 -2.14
CA ILE A 141 -25.74 -0.85 -0.74
C ILE A 141 -25.54 0.61 -0.34
N TYR A 142 -24.37 1.20 -0.62
CA TYR A 142 -24.04 2.53 -0.10
C TYR A 142 -24.62 3.68 -0.93
N LYS A 143 -24.73 3.53 -2.25
CA LYS A 143 -25.17 4.61 -3.15
C LYS A 143 -26.61 4.45 -3.60
N VAL A 144 -27.04 3.24 -3.95
CA VAL A 144 -28.41 2.97 -4.39
C VAL A 144 -29.35 2.79 -3.19
N GLY A 145 -28.85 2.19 -2.10
CA GLY A 145 -29.62 1.96 -0.88
C GLY A 145 -30.32 0.60 -0.85
N GLU A 146 -29.75 -0.41 -1.51
CA GLU A 146 -30.22 -1.78 -1.42
C GLU A 146 -30.03 -2.38 -0.02
N ASP A 147 -30.81 -3.41 0.30
CA ASP A 147 -30.68 -4.17 1.54
C ASP A 147 -29.28 -4.80 1.68
N LEU A 148 -28.83 -4.99 2.93
CA LEU A 148 -27.53 -5.58 3.21
C LEU A 148 -27.48 -7.03 2.71
N HIS A 149 -26.52 -7.32 1.84
CA HIS A 149 -26.30 -8.66 1.32
C HIS A 149 -24.86 -8.86 0.86
N TRP A 150 -24.45 -10.12 0.73
CA TRP A 150 -23.21 -10.52 0.09
C TRP A 150 -23.52 -11.09 -1.30
N ALA A 151 -22.73 -10.70 -2.30
CA ALA A 151 -22.73 -11.35 -3.60
C ALA A 151 -21.64 -12.43 -3.64
N PRO A 152 -21.75 -13.46 -4.51
CA PRO A 152 -20.68 -14.42 -4.74
C PRO A 152 -19.39 -13.71 -5.19
N GLY A 153 -18.25 -14.09 -4.63
CA GLY A 153 -16.92 -13.64 -5.07
C GLY A 153 -16.30 -14.61 -6.09
N LEU A 154 -15.09 -14.32 -6.56
CA LEU A 154 -14.37 -15.20 -7.51
C LEU A 154 -13.63 -16.34 -6.83
N ASP A 155 -13.54 -16.31 -5.50
CA ASP A 155 -12.83 -17.27 -4.65
C ASP A 155 -11.38 -17.52 -5.11
N ILE A 156 -10.66 -16.46 -5.47
CA ILE A 156 -9.25 -16.54 -5.86
C ILE A 156 -8.40 -16.92 -4.64
N LEU A 157 -8.72 -16.39 -3.46
CA LEU A 157 -8.04 -16.74 -2.21
C LEU A 157 -8.21 -18.23 -1.84
N GLY A 158 -9.32 -18.86 -2.27
CA GLY A 158 -9.56 -20.28 -2.07
C GLY A 158 -8.48 -21.18 -2.69
N THR A 159 -7.83 -20.79 -3.79
CA THR A 159 -6.69 -21.56 -4.34
C THR A 159 -5.50 -21.61 -3.40
N LEU A 160 -5.41 -20.64 -2.50
CA LEU A 160 -4.37 -20.53 -1.49
C LEU A 160 -4.76 -21.24 -0.20
N GLY A 161 -5.93 -21.88 -0.15
CA GLY A 161 -6.51 -22.44 1.07
C GLY A 161 -7.00 -21.37 2.06
N ILE A 162 -7.24 -20.14 1.59
CA ILE A 162 -7.69 -19.02 2.41
C ILE A 162 -9.18 -18.79 2.13
N ARG A 163 -10.03 -19.17 3.10
CA ARG A 163 -11.47 -18.95 3.01
C ARG A 163 -11.85 -17.64 3.69
N ALA A 164 -11.93 -16.58 2.90
CA ALA A 164 -12.09 -15.23 3.44
C ALA A 164 -12.83 -14.26 2.51
N VAL A 165 -13.24 -13.13 3.07
CA VAL A 165 -13.60 -11.91 2.34
C VAL A 165 -12.51 -10.85 2.57
N ALA A 166 -12.14 -10.12 1.53
CA ALA A 166 -11.18 -9.01 1.64
C ALA A 166 -11.93 -7.68 1.63
N VAL A 167 -11.75 -6.87 2.68
CA VAL A 167 -12.46 -5.61 2.89
C VAL A 167 -11.45 -4.46 2.85
N PRO A 168 -11.24 -3.83 1.69
CA PRO A 168 -10.39 -2.65 1.56
C PRO A 168 -11.07 -1.44 2.22
N HIS A 169 -10.37 -0.29 2.27
CA HIS A 169 -10.93 0.94 2.87
C HIS A 169 -11.43 0.69 4.31
N TRP A 170 -10.73 -0.15 5.07
CA TRP A 170 -11.17 -0.61 6.38
C TRP A 170 -11.33 0.53 7.40
N ASN A 171 -10.37 1.46 7.41
CA ASN A 171 -10.38 2.67 8.21
C ASN A 171 -10.97 3.90 7.52
N ASN A 172 -11.69 3.75 6.40
CA ASN A 172 -12.20 4.88 5.61
C ASN A 172 -12.95 5.89 6.49
N ALA A 173 -12.67 7.16 6.22
CA ALA A 173 -13.19 8.29 6.98
C ALA A 173 -13.73 9.41 6.07
N GLU A 174 -14.02 9.10 4.81
CA GLU A 174 -14.51 10.06 3.82
C GLU A 174 -15.94 10.54 4.11
N GLY A 175 -16.70 9.83 4.95
CA GLY A 175 -18.06 10.21 5.31
C GLY A 175 -18.17 11.54 6.05
N GLY A 176 -17.09 12.07 6.59
CA GLY A 176 -17.11 13.33 7.31
C GLY A 176 -17.95 13.23 8.58
N THR A 177 -19.25 13.50 8.51
CA THR A 177 -20.25 13.49 9.60
C THR A 177 -20.81 12.11 9.95
N HIS A 178 -20.61 11.10 9.10
CA HIS A 178 -21.08 9.73 9.35
C HIS A 178 -19.96 8.70 9.20
N ASP A 179 -20.19 7.51 9.76
CA ASP A 179 -19.23 6.41 9.77
C ASP A 179 -19.19 5.70 8.41
N THR A 180 -18.06 5.77 7.73
CA THR A 180 -17.81 5.09 6.45
C THR A 180 -16.71 4.03 6.54
N ARG A 181 -16.29 3.65 7.74
CA ARG A 181 -15.35 2.55 7.94
C ARG A 181 -15.88 1.25 7.34
N PHE A 182 -14.99 0.28 7.15
CA PHE A 182 -15.32 -1.04 6.62
C PHE A 182 -15.93 -0.95 5.21
N CYS A 183 -15.22 -0.24 4.32
CA CYS A 183 -15.60 -0.09 2.92
C CYS A 183 -16.96 0.61 2.72
N TYR A 184 -17.11 1.81 3.30
CA TYR A 184 -18.31 2.66 3.23
C TYR A 184 -19.56 2.12 3.94
N MET A 185 -19.46 1.01 4.67
CA MET A 185 -20.62 0.44 5.38
C MET A 185 -20.87 1.11 6.73
N GLY A 186 -19.81 1.62 7.37
CA GLY A 186 -19.86 2.00 8.78
C GLY A 186 -20.02 0.78 9.70
N ARG A 187 -19.75 0.98 10.99
CA ARG A 187 -19.70 -0.12 11.96
C ARG A 187 -21.00 -0.92 12.06
N GLU A 188 -22.14 -0.23 12.06
CA GLU A 188 -23.45 -0.85 12.28
C GLU A 188 -23.83 -1.80 11.14
N ARG A 189 -23.82 -1.30 9.90
CA ARG A 189 -24.13 -2.13 8.72
C ARG A 189 -23.10 -3.23 8.53
N PHE A 190 -21.81 -2.94 8.76
CA PHE A 190 -20.78 -3.96 8.62
C PHE A 190 -20.93 -5.11 9.62
N ARG A 191 -21.34 -4.84 10.87
CA ARG A 191 -21.64 -5.92 11.84
C ARG A 191 -22.81 -6.79 11.39
N ALA A 192 -23.85 -6.19 10.82
CA ALA A 192 -24.98 -6.94 10.27
C ALA A 192 -24.54 -7.80 9.07
N LEU A 193 -23.71 -7.25 8.18
CA LEU A 193 -23.11 -7.99 7.07
C LEU A 193 -22.20 -9.13 7.56
N GLU A 194 -21.36 -8.88 8.57
CA GLU A 194 -20.49 -9.89 9.17
C GLU A 194 -21.30 -11.08 9.72
N ALA A 195 -22.44 -10.83 10.36
CA ALA A 195 -23.34 -11.88 10.86
C ALA A 195 -24.05 -12.68 9.75
N MET A 196 -24.03 -12.21 8.50
CA MET A 196 -24.57 -12.93 7.34
C MET A 196 -23.52 -13.83 6.67
N LEU A 197 -22.24 -13.71 7.04
CA LEU A 197 -21.20 -14.58 6.51
C LEU A 197 -21.29 -15.98 7.17
N PRO A 198 -20.92 -17.05 6.45
CA PRO A 198 -20.77 -18.36 7.07
C PRO A 198 -19.71 -18.33 8.19
N ASP A 199 -19.92 -19.15 9.23
CA ASP A 199 -19.10 -19.21 10.45
C ASP A 199 -17.64 -19.64 10.21
N ASP A 200 -17.29 -20.06 8.99
CA ASP A 200 -15.93 -20.44 8.59
C ASP A 200 -15.23 -19.40 7.72
N VAL A 201 -15.88 -18.26 7.45
CA VAL A 201 -15.34 -17.19 6.60
C VAL A 201 -14.68 -16.11 7.44
N THR A 202 -13.39 -15.89 7.17
CA THR A 202 -12.61 -14.84 7.84
C THR A 202 -12.72 -13.50 7.11
N VAL A 203 -12.66 -12.39 7.85
CA VAL A 203 -12.63 -11.02 7.29
C VAL A 203 -11.18 -10.50 7.28
N LEU A 204 -10.71 -10.10 6.11
CA LEU A 204 -9.39 -9.49 5.88
C LEU A 204 -9.56 -7.98 5.66
N GLY A 205 -9.52 -7.21 6.74
CA GLY A 205 -9.62 -5.76 6.72
C GLY A 205 -8.30 -5.10 6.31
N ILE A 206 -8.30 -4.28 5.26
CA ILE A 206 -7.11 -3.59 4.77
C ILE A 206 -7.36 -2.08 4.78
N ASP A 207 -6.60 -1.36 5.59
CA ASP A 207 -6.67 0.10 5.67
C ASP A 207 -6.27 0.77 4.34
N GLU A 208 -6.70 2.01 4.18
CA GLU A 208 -6.26 2.86 3.08
C GLU A 208 -4.72 3.02 3.07
N HIS A 209 -4.15 3.18 1.87
CA HIS A 209 -2.70 3.27 1.67
C HIS A 209 -1.90 2.14 2.33
N THR A 210 -2.48 0.94 2.37
CA THR A 210 -1.88 -0.27 2.95
C THR A 210 -1.93 -1.42 1.95
N ALA A 211 -0.82 -2.14 1.83
CA ALA A 211 -0.67 -3.33 1.00
C ALA A 211 -0.32 -4.52 1.89
N VAL A 212 -1.01 -5.64 1.66
CA VAL A 212 -0.69 -6.93 2.29
C VAL A 212 -0.17 -7.82 1.17
N LEU A 213 1.10 -8.20 1.28
CA LEU A 213 1.77 -9.04 0.29
C LEU A 213 1.78 -10.45 0.82
N LEU A 214 1.28 -11.40 0.02
CA LEU A 214 1.26 -12.82 0.34
C LEU A 214 2.28 -13.54 -0.53
N ASP A 215 3.41 -13.90 0.07
CA ASP A 215 4.47 -14.67 -0.55
C ASP A 215 4.18 -16.16 -0.38
N LEU A 216 3.72 -16.79 -1.46
CA LEU A 216 3.31 -18.20 -1.45
C LEU A 216 4.49 -19.15 -1.36
N GLU A 217 5.60 -18.80 -2.00
CA GLU A 217 6.83 -19.60 -2.00
C GLU A 217 7.49 -19.56 -0.61
N ALA A 218 7.59 -18.38 -0.01
CA ALA A 218 8.14 -18.23 1.33
C ALA A 218 7.15 -18.58 2.46
N GLY A 219 5.87 -18.82 2.15
CA GLY A 219 4.82 -19.04 3.14
C GLY A 219 4.63 -17.87 4.10
N ARG A 220 4.81 -16.63 3.62
CA ARG A 220 4.88 -15.42 4.47
C ARG A 220 4.00 -14.30 3.95
N GLY A 221 3.27 -13.66 4.86
CA GLY A 221 2.61 -12.38 4.63
C GLY A 221 3.44 -11.21 5.16
N THR A 222 3.43 -10.07 4.47
CA THR A 222 4.03 -8.81 4.96
C THR A 222 3.07 -7.63 4.76
N VAL A 223 3.08 -6.69 5.70
CA VAL A 223 2.26 -5.48 5.64
C VAL A 223 3.14 -4.29 5.28
N HIS A 224 2.71 -3.50 4.30
CA HIS A 224 3.39 -2.30 3.83
C HIS A 224 2.42 -1.13 3.77
N GLY A 225 2.93 0.09 3.95
CA GLY A 225 2.12 1.32 3.86
C GLY A 225 2.03 2.06 5.19
N VAL A 226 0.97 2.85 5.37
CA VAL A 226 0.80 3.70 6.57
C VAL A 226 -0.34 3.26 7.49
N GLY A 227 -1.21 2.37 7.03
CA GLY A 227 -2.30 1.82 7.82
C GLY A 227 -1.99 0.41 8.34
N LYS A 228 -3.05 -0.31 8.68
CA LYS A 228 -3.00 -1.63 9.30
C LYS A 228 -3.70 -2.69 8.46
N PHE A 229 -3.30 -3.92 8.72
CA PHE A 229 -4.01 -5.11 8.27
C PHE A 229 -4.71 -5.76 9.46
N THR A 230 -6.01 -5.99 9.32
CA THR A 230 -6.86 -6.57 10.35
C THR A 230 -7.33 -7.94 9.89
N LEU A 231 -6.94 -8.97 10.63
CA LEU A 231 -7.46 -10.32 10.49
C LEU A 231 -8.54 -10.53 11.55
N ARG A 232 -9.79 -10.65 11.11
CA ARG A 232 -10.94 -10.78 12.00
C ARG A 232 -11.66 -12.09 11.75
N ARG A 233 -11.66 -12.96 12.75
CA ARG A 233 -12.21 -14.32 12.66
C ARG A 233 -13.60 -14.39 13.29
N PRO A 234 -14.49 -15.24 12.73
CA PRO A 234 -15.78 -15.51 13.34
C PRO A 234 -15.60 -16.11 14.75
N PRO A 235 -16.64 -16.03 15.60
CA PRO A 235 -16.62 -16.67 16.92
C PRO A 235 -16.32 -18.17 16.80
N TYR A 236 -15.46 -18.71 17.67
CA TYR A 236 -15.12 -20.13 17.71
C TYR A 236 -14.85 -20.59 19.14
N GLY A 237 -15.20 -21.85 19.42
CA GLY A 237 -15.04 -22.45 20.73
C GLY A 237 -15.86 -21.71 21.80
N PRO A 238 -15.35 -21.55 23.04
CA PRO A 238 -16.09 -20.91 24.11
C PRO A 238 -16.16 -19.37 24.00
N SER A 239 -15.50 -18.75 23.00
CA SER A 239 -15.54 -17.30 22.81
C SER A 239 -16.78 -16.90 22.01
N PRO A 240 -17.74 -16.17 22.60
CA PRO A 240 -18.95 -15.73 21.91
C PRO A 240 -18.71 -14.52 20.99
N GLN A 241 -17.49 -13.99 20.93
CA GLN A 241 -17.14 -12.80 20.16
C GLN A 241 -16.11 -13.12 19.07
N PRO A 242 -16.19 -12.44 17.91
CA PRO A 242 -15.15 -12.49 16.89
C PRO A 242 -13.79 -12.10 17.46
N THR A 243 -12.74 -12.82 17.09
CA THR A 243 -11.36 -12.46 17.49
C THR A 243 -10.72 -11.60 16.42
N GLU A 244 -9.89 -10.65 16.85
CA GLU A 244 -9.22 -9.71 15.97
C GLU A 244 -7.71 -9.75 16.21
N ARG A 245 -6.96 -9.77 15.11
CA ARG A 245 -5.50 -9.61 15.08
C ARG A 245 -5.16 -8.45 14.16
N ILE A 246 -4.26 -7.61 14.60
CA ILE A 246 -3.87 -6.39 13.90
C ILE A 246 -2.37 -6.46 13.61
N PHE A 247 -2.02 -6.24 12.36
CA PHE A 247 -0.65 -6.16 11.87
C PHE A 247 -0.38 -4.73 11.38
N SER A 248 0.71 -4.14 11.84
CA SER A 248 1.17 -2.80 11.48
C SER A 248 2.13 -2.86 10.28
N SER A 249 2.44 -1.70 9.70
CA SER A 249 3.41 -1.61 8.62
C SER A 249 4.78 -2.15 9.04
N GLY A 250 5.38 -3.01 8.21
CA GLY A 250 6.62 -3.72 8.49
C GLY A 250 6.40 -5.11 9.12
N ASP A 251 5.22 -5.38 9.67
CA ASP A 251 4.94 -6.68 10.30
C ASP A 251 4.95 -7.79 9.26
N THR A 252 5.43 -8.95 9.72
CA THR A 252 5.44 -10.17 8.94
C THR A 252 4.68 -11.26 9.69
N PHE A 253 4.00 -12.14 8.96
CA PHE A 253 3.24 -13.24 9.55
C PHE A 253 3.34 -14.48 8.67
N ARG A 254 3.09 -15.65 9.25
CA ARG A 254 3.03 -16.91 8.49
C ARG A 254 1.73 -16.99 7.71
N LEU A 255 1.79 -17.42 6.46
CA LEU A 255 0.61 -17.51 5.59
C LEU A 255 -0.45 -18.49 6.15
N GLU A 256 -0.02 -19.51 6.90
CA GLU A 256 -0.90 -20.45 7.59
C GLU A 256 -1.92 -19.76 8.52
N VAL A 257 -1.59 -18.59 9.07
CA VAL A 257 -2.50 -17.80 9.92
C VAL A 257 -3.78 -17.43 9.16
N LEU A 258 -3.72 -17.29 7.83
CA LEU A 258 -4.88 -17.01 6.98
C LEU A 258 -5.65 -18.28 6.57
N ARG A 259 -5.04 -19.46 6.69
CA ARG A 259 -5.59 -20.75 6.22
C ARG A 259 -6.31 -21.53 7.32
N GLN A 260 -5.88 -21.39 8.57
CA GLN A 260 -6.31 -22.26 9.68
C GLN A 260 -7.14 -21.50 10.72
N GLY A 261 -8.01 -22.27 11.41
CA GLY A 261 -8.82 -21.81 12.54
C GLY A 261 -7.96 -21.38 13.75
N PRO A 262 -8.60 -20.85 14.81
CA PRO A 262 -7.94 -20.13 15.92
C PRO A 262 -7.03 -20.98 16.84
N GLU A 263 -6.81 -22.26 16.55
CA GLU A 263 -5.98 -23.17 17.35
C GLU A 263 -4.47 -22.86 17.27
N LEU A 264 -4.05 -22.00 16.34
CA LEU A 264 -2.66 -21.56 16.17
C LEU A 264 -2.43 -20.11 16.58
N ASP A 265 -3.27 -19.58 17.45
CA ASP A 265 -3.17 -18.21 17.94
C ASP A 265 -2.11 -18.01 19.06
N ALA A 266 -1.10 -18.88 19.17
CA ALA A 266 0.02 -18.72 20.09
C ALA A 266 0.99 -17.61 19.61
N GLU A 267 1.61 -16.85 20.53
CA GLU A 267 2.59 -15.78 20.24
C GLU A 267 3.74 -16.22 19.30
N GLY A 268 4.04 -17.53 19.23
CA GLY A 268 5.12 -18.10 18.40
C GLY A 268 4.82 -18.31 16.91
N THR A 269 3.56 -18.25 16.45
CA THR A 269 3.21 -18.41 15.01
C THR A 269 3.18 -17.09 14.23
N CYS A 270 3.19 -15.95 14.94
CA CYS A 270 3.32 -14.61 14.37
C CYS A 270 4.78 -14.17 14.20
N ALA A 271 5.75 -14.91 14.75
CA ALA A 271 7.16 -14.64 14.54
C ALA A 271 7.68 -15.44 13.33
N ALA A 272 8.18 -14.76 12.30
CA ALA A 272 8.98 -15.40 11.25
C ALA A 272 10.26 -16.02 11.85
N PRO A 273 10.88 -17.05 11.23
CA PRO A 273 12.22 -17.48 11.61
C PRO A 273 13.18 -16.28 11.47
N ARG A 274 13.95 -16.01 12.52
CA ARG A 274 14.88 -14.88 12.56
C ARG A 274 16.08 -15.13 11.66
N GLU A 275 16.32 -14.22 10.71
CA GLU A 275 17.67 -13.87 10.27
C GLU A 275 17.80 -12.36 10.20
N GLY A 276 18.78 -11.81 10.93
CA GLY A 276 19.17 -10.39 10.92
C GLY A 276 18.42 -9.51 11.93
N GLU A 277 19.07 -9.22 13.05
CA GLU A 277 18.58 -8.38 14.15
C GLU A 277 18.08 -6.99 13.71
N PHE A 278 16.83 -6.68 14.06
CA PHE A 278 16.43 -5.36 14.51
C PHE A 278 15.60 -5.54 15.77
N ARG A 279 16.19 -5.18 16.92
CA ARG A 279 15.47 -5.02 18.19
C ARG A 279 14.89 -3.60 18.23
N GLY A 280 13.59 -3.52 18.42
CA GLY A 280 12.91 -2.35 18.98
C GLY A 280 11.82 -2.88 19.91
N ASP A 281 11.95 -2.58 21.20
CA ASP A 281 11.05 -3.05 22.25
C ASP A 281 9.62 -2.50 22.07
N ASP A 282 8.64 -3.40 22.16
CA ASP A 282 7.23 -3.10 22.38
C ASP A 282 6.93 -3.15 23.89
N GLU A 283 6.31 -2.10 24.43
CA GLU A 283 5.39 -2.26 25.56
C GLU A 283 4.07 -1.48 25.36
N LYS A 284 3.01 -2.27 25.21
CA LYS A 284 1.64 -2.15 25.74
C LYS A 284 0.82 -0.88 25.49
N GLY A 285 -0.28 -1.08 24.76
CA GLY A 285 -1.47 -0.23 24.82
C GLY A 285 -2.74 -0.97 24.39
N ARG A 286 -3.50 -1.51 25.36
CA ARG A 286 -4.86 -2.05 25.19
C ARG A 286 -5.80 -0.93 24.69
N PRO A 287 -6.77 -1.17 23.78
CA PRO A 287 -7.70 -0.11 23.37
C PRO A 287 -8.69 0.22 24.49
N PRO A 288 -8.99 1.50 24.77
CA PRO A 288 -10.13 1.86 25.60
C PRO A 288 -11.42 1.88 24.78
N GLU A 289 -12.49 1.41 25.42
CA GLU A 289 -13.87 1.48 24.93
C GLU A 289 -14.37 2.93 24.76
N LEU A 290 -15.35 3.07 23.85
CA LEU A 290 -16.25 4.20 23.56
C LEU A 290 -15.95 5.53 24.29
N ARG A 291 -15.43 6.51 23.54
CA ARG A 291 -15.48 7.93 23.90
C ARG A 291 -16.10 8.73 22.76
N GLU A 292 -16.99 9.65 23.10
CA GLU A 292 -17.52 10.70 22.22
C GLU A 292 -16.38 11.39 21.45
N GLU A 293 -16.63 11.77 20.20
CA GLU A 293 -15.62 12.41 19.36
C GLU A 293 -15.01 13.62 20.06
N ALA A 294 -13.70 13.57 20.33
CA ALA A 294 -12.99 14.68 20.95
C ALA A 294 -13.13 15.97 20.11
N PRO A 295 -13.22 17.15 20.76
CA PRO A 295 -13.23 18.44 20.08
C PRO A 295 -12.10 18.57 19.05
N PHE A 296 -12.34 19.29 17.95
CA PHE A 296 -11.38 19.49 16.86
C PHE A 296 -9.97 19.86 17.35
N ARG A 297 -9.89 20.77 18.32
CA ARG A 297 -8.63 21.25 18.90
C ARG A 297 -7.85 20.16 19.64
N ASP A 298 -8.53 19.19 20.24
CA ASP A 298 -7.90 18.09 20.96
C ASP A 298 -7.32 17.06 19.99
N ARG A 299 -8.02 16.84 18.87
CA ARG A 299 -7.51 16.01 17.76
C ARG A 299 -6.28 16.64 17.12
N LEU A 300 -6.31 17.95 16.87
CA LEU A 300 -5.19 18.69 16.31
C LEU A 300 -3.94 18.63 17.21
N ARG A 301 -4.09 18.83 18.52
CA ARG A 301 -2.97 18.70 19.48
C ARG A 301 -2.38 17.29 19.51
N ARG A 302 -3.21 16.25 19.44
CA ARG A 302 -2.71 14.85 19.39
C ARG A 302 -1.92 14.56 18.12
N LEU A 303 -2.41 15.04 16.97
CA LEU A 303 -1.71 14.92 15.71
C LEU A 303 -0.38 15.67 15.74
N GLU A 304 -0.35 16.85 16.37
CA GLU A 304 0.87 17.63 16.54
C GLU A 304 1.92 16.90 17.37
N SER A 305 1.52 16.35 18.52
CA SER A 305 2.41 15.55 19.35
C SER A 305 2.96 14.35 18.58
N SER A 306 2.10 13.62 17.87
CA SER A 306 2.48 12.45 17.07
C SER A 306 3.43 12.80 15.92
N PHE A 307 3.20 13.92 15.23
CA PHE A 307 4.07 14.40 14.16
C PHE A 307 5.46 14.77 14.69
N ARG A 308 5.53 15.54 15.79
CA ARG A 308 6.80 15.95 16.41
C ARG A 308 7.59 14.75 16.92
N GLU A 309 6.95 13.84 17.64
CA GLU A 309 7.57 12.60 18.11
C GLU A 309 8.13 11.79 16.94
N SER A 310 7.36 11.63 15.86
CA SER A 310 7.81 10.92 14.65
C SER A 310 9.02 11.59 14.00
N LEU A 311 9.09 12.93 13.97
CA LEU A 311 10.27 13.65 13.50
C LEU A 311 11.48 13.44 14.41
N ASP A 312 11.29 13.42 15.73
CA ASP A 312 12.36 13.25 16.71
C ASP A 312 12.98 11.87 16.63
N VAL A 313 12.17 10.82 16.53
CA VAL A 313 12.64 9.43 16.38
C VAL A 313 13.02 9.05 14.94
N ARG A 314 13.05 10.01 14.00
CA ARG A 314 13.34 9.80 12.58
C ARG A 314 12.45 8.72 11.92
N ASN A 315 11.16 8.73 12.24
CA ASN A 315 10.14 7.87 11.64
C ASN A 315 9.39 8.61 10.51
N PRO A 316 9.82 8.50 9.24
CA PRO A 316 9.18 9.21 8.13
C PRO A 316 7.75 8.72 7.87
N HIS A 317 7.44 7.46 8.19
CA HIS A 317 6.11 6.89 8.02
C HIS A 317 5.12 7.47 9.03
N GLY A 318 5.52 7.60 10.30
CA GLY A 318 4.72 8.25 11.35
C GLY A 318 4.45 9.72 11.04
N ALA A 319 5.47 10.45 10.58
CA ALA A 319 5.34 11.85 10.18
C ALA A 319 4.38 12.04 8.99
N ALA A 320 4.49 11.18 7.97
CA ALA A 320 3.58 11.18 6.82
C ALA A 320 2.14 10.83 7.22
N ALA A 321 1.95 9.84 8.10
CA ALA A 321 0.63 9.46 8.61
C ALA A 321 -0.06 10.61 9.35
N ALA A 322 0.69 11.34 10.19
CA ALA A 322 0.15 12.51 10.89
C ALA A 322 -0.26 13.64 9.93
N LEU A 323 0.53 13.90 8.88
CA LEU A 323 0.21 14.90 7.85
C LEU A 323 -1.04 14.53 7.04
N LEU A 324 -1.17 13.29 6.58
CA LEU A 324 -2.35 12.83 5.85
C LEU A 324 -3.61 12.82 6.72
N THR A 325 -3.46 12.48 8.01
CA THR A 325 -4.58 12.54 8.95
C THR A 325 -5.01 13.99 9.23
N LEU A 326 -4.06 14.93 9.26
CA LEU A 326 -4.36 16.36 9.35
C LEU A 326 -5.06 16.89 8.09
N ASP A 327 -4.65 16.47 6.90
CA ASP A 327 -5.33 16.81 5.65
C ASP A 327 -6.79 16.34 5.64
N GLY A 328 -7.04 15.08 6.04
CA GLY A 328 -8.40 14.57 6.20
C GLY A 328 -9.21 15.28 7.31
N LEU A 329 -8.55 15.81 8.34
CA LEU A 329 -9.20 16.63 9.38
C LEU A 329 -9.55 18.04 8.87
N LEU A 330 -8.69 18.63 8.02
CA LEU A 330 -8.92 19.92 7.35
C LEU A 330 -10.05 19.85 6.33
N TRP A 331 -10.10 18.80 5.50
CA TRP A 331 -11.18 18.57 4.55
C TRP A 331 -12.55 18.50 5.26
N ARG A 332 -12.64 17.71 6.35
CA ARG A 332 -13.86 17.59 7.16
C ARG A 332 -14.26 18.88 7.86
N ALA A 333 -13.29 19.69 8.26
CA ALA A 333 -13.55 20.99 8.88
C ALA A 333 -14.14 21.99 7.87
N HIS A 334 -13.72 21.92 6.61
CA HIS A 334 -14.26 22.73 5.53
C HIS A 334 -15.72 22.36 5.22
N GLU A 335 -16.05 21.06 5.10
CA GLU A 335 -17.42 20.61 4.79
C GLU A 335 -18.42 20.88 5.92
N ARG A 336 -17.99 20.82 7.20
CA ARG A 336 -18.87 21.03 8.37
C ARG A 336 -19.09 22.51 8.74
N GLY A 337 -18.57 23.46 7.96
CA GLY A 337 -18.78 24.90 8.19
C GLY A 337 -18.14 25.42 9.48
N LEU A 338 -17.03 24.83 9.94
CA LEU A 338 -16.25 25.38 11.06
C LEU A 338 -15.80 26.81 10.78
N SER A 339 -15.54 27.58 11.84
CA SER A 339 -15.21 29.00 11.69
C SER A 339 -14.01 29.18 10.74
N PRO A 340 -14.02 30.18 9.84
CA PRO A 340 -12.89 30.47 8.96
C PRO A 340 -11.55 30.61 9.71
N GLY A 341 -11.60 30.99 11.00
CA GLY A 341 -10.45 31.05 11.89
C GLY A 341 -9.84 29.69 12.23
N ASP A 342 -10.65 28.67 12.54
CA ASP A 342 -10.14 27.33 12.90
C ASP A 342 -9.57 26.59 11.67
N VAL A 343 -10.17 26.78 10.48
CA VAL A 343 -9.64 26.25 9.22
C VAL A 343 -8.33 26.94 8.84
N SER A 344 -8.27 28.27 8.99
CA SER A 344 -7.04 29.02 8.75
C SER A 344 -5.91 28.58 9.70
N GLN A 345 -6.21 28.43 10.98
CA GLN A 345 -5.25 27.96 12.00
C GLN A 345 -4.70 26.57 11.69
N ALA A 346 -5.57 25.61 11.33
CA ALA A 346 -5.11 24.27 11.00
C ALA A 346 -4.32 24.21 9.67
N ARG A 347 -4.61 25.11 8.71
CA ARG A 347 -3.79 25.28 7.49
C ARG A 347 -2.42 25.88 7.80
N GLU A 348 -2.31 26.79 8.75
CA GLU A 348 -1.01 27.29 9.22
C GLU A 348 -0.21 26.17 9.87
N ILE A 349 -0.81 25.40 10.76
CA ILE A 349 -0.16 24.27 11.41
C ILE A 349 0.31 23.22 10.37
N PHE A 350 -0.50 22.94 9.36
CA PHE A 350 -0.11 22.07 8.24
C PHE A 350 1.11 22.63 7.49
N ARG A 351 1.12 23.93 7.17
CA ARG A 351 2.28 24.58 6.53
C ARG A 351 3.52 24.50 7.40
N GLU A 352 3.39 24.76 8.69
CA GLU A 352 4.49 24.66 9.66
C GLU A 352 5.07 23.25 9.71
N TRP A 353 4.24 22.21 9.68
CA TRP A 353 4.71 20.82 9.67
C TRP A 353 5.40 20.44 8.37
N VAL A 354 4.87 20.89 7.22
CA VAL A 354 5.55 20.72 5.93
C VAL A 354 6.92 21.40 5.95
N VAL A 355 7.02 22.61 6.50
CA VAL A 355 8.29 23.34 6.65
C VAL A 355 9.23 22.61 7.63
N ALA A 356 8.74 22.12 8.76
CA ALA A 356 9.54 21.38 9.73
C ALA A 356 10.08 20.06 9.15
N LEU A 357 9.27 19.35 8.38
CA LEU A 357 9.70 18.16 7.65
C LEU A 357 10.76 18.52 6.60
N ALA A 358 10.54 19.58 5.83
CA ALA A 358 11.51 20.06 4.83
C ALA A 358 12.84 20.48 5.47
N GLN A 359 12.81 21.16 6.61
CA GLN A 359 14.00 21.54 7.37
C GLN A 359 14.75 20.32 7.92
N LYS A 360 14.04 19.33 8.49
CA LYS A 360 14.66 18.07 8.92
C LYS A 360 15.30 17.33 7.74
N LEU A 361 14.65 17.30 6.57
CA LEU A 361 15.22 16.70 5.37
C LEU A 361 16.46 17.45 4.88
N ALA A 362 16.45 18.79 4.90
CA ALA A 362 17.62 19.61 4.54
C ALA A 362 18.79 19.40 5.52
N LEU A 363 18.51 19.33 6.83
CA LEU A 363 19.52 19.03 7.85
C LEU A 363 20.14 17.64 7.67
N LEU A 364 19.37 16.64 7.20
CA LEU A 364 19.90 15.30 6.88
C LEU A 364 20.85 15.31 5.66
N GLU A 365 20.66 16.22 4.70
CA GLU A 365 21.60 16.40 3.58
C GLU A 365 22.91 17.07 4.03
N GLU A 366 22.81 18.05 4.93
CA GLU A 366 23.98 18.67 5.57
C GLU A 366 24.76 17.68 6.44
N ASP A 367 24.08 16.85 7.23
CA ASP A 367 24.67 15.84 8.12
C ASP A 367 25.42 14.75 7.32
N LYS A 368 24.86 14.30 6.18
CA LYS A 368 25.56 13.36 5.27
C LYS A 368 26.83 13.96 4.69
N THR A 369 26.78 15.23 4.28
CA THR A 369 27.94 15.92 3.70
C THR A 369 29.02 16.15 4.75
N ALA A 370 28.63 16.53 5.97
CA ALA A 370 29.53 16.71 7.11
C ALA A 370 30.19 15.39 7.56
N VAL A 371 29.44 14.28 7.63
CA VAL A 371 29.98 12.95 7.97
C VAL A 371 30.95 12.44 6.90
N LEU A 372 30.66 12.69 5.62
CA LEU A 372 31.50 12.23 4.52
C LEU A 372 32.72 13.13 4.26
N ALA A 373 32.68 14.41 4.66
CA ALA A 373 33.75 15.36 4.38
C ALA A 373 35.16 14.91 4.83
N PRO A 374 35.37 14.42 6.07
CA PRO A 374 36.72 13.98 6.50
C PRO A 374 37.24 12.79 5.69
N VAL A 375 36.36 11.89 5.25
CA VAL A 375 36.72 10.74 4.41
C VAL A 375 37.04 11.20 3.00
N MET A 376 36.22 12.11 2.46
CA MET A 376 36.38 12.66 1.12
C MET A 376 37.66 13.49 0.98
N GLU A 377 38.03 14.27 2.00
CA GLU A 377 39.31 14.98 2.03
C GLU A 377 40.49 14.01 1.84
N ARG A 378 40.52 12.89 2.57
CA ARG A 378 41.57 11.87 2.44
C ARG A 378 41.58 11.18 1.08
N LEU A 379 40.41 10.89 0.52
CA LEU A 379 40.31 10.25 -0.79
C LEU A 379 40.73 11.21 -1.92
N LEU A 380 40.43 12.51 -1.79
CA LEU A 380 40.87 13.54 -2.75
C LEU A 380 42.38 13.80 -2.66
N GLU A 381 42.95 13.81 -1.45
CA GLU A 381 44.40 13.85 -1.22
C GLU A 381 45.10 12.66 -1.89
N LEU A 382 44.61 11.44 -1.64
CA LEU A 382 45.14 10.22 -2.25
C LEU A 382 45.06 10.28 -3.78
N ARG A 383 43.93 10.74 -4.33
CA ARG A 383 43.77 10.92 -5.77
C ARG A 383 44.80 11.91 -6.34
N GLN A 384 45.09 13.00 -5.63
CA GLN A 384 46.08 13.98 -6.07
C GLN A 384 47.51 13.41 -6.02
N GLU A 385 47.84 12.62 -5.00
CA GLU A 385 49.12 11.93 -4.90
C GLU A 385 49.33 10.92 -6.05
N LEU A 386 48.29 10.16 -6.39
CA LEU A 386 48.31 9.25 -7.55
C LEU A 386 48.56 10.00 -8.87
N ARG A 387 47.93 11.18 -9.05
CA ARG A 387 48.18 12.05 -10.22
C ARG A 387 49.61 12.59 -10.25
N ASN A 388 50.17 12.99 -9.11
CA ASN A 388 51.55 13.47 -9.02
C ASN A 388 52.56 12.38 -9.40
N ARG A 389 52.25 11.13 -9.04
CA ARG A 389 53.02 9.93 -9.42
C ARG A 389 52.77 9.46 -10.87
N ARG A 390 51.93 10.18 -11.63
CA ARG A 390 51.50 9.83 -13.00
C ARG A 390 50.74 8.50 -13.10
N ASP A 391 50.14 8.03 -12.01
CA ASP A 391 49.24 6.88 -12.02
C ASP A 391 47.79 7.31 -12.31
N TRP A 392 47.57 7.71 -13.56
CA TRP A 392 46.27 8.20 -14.04
C TRP A 392 45.18 7.12 -13.96
N LYS A 393 45.56 5.86 -14.23
CA LYS A 393 44.63 4.73 -14.26
C LYS A 393 43.99 4.50 -12.89
N THR A 394 44.78 4.49 -11.83
CA THR A 394 44.26 4.30 -10.45
C THR A 394 43.49 5.52 -9.96
N ALA A 395 43.93 6.73 -10.33
CA ALA A 395 43.21 7.97 -10.00
C ALA A 395 41.82 8.04 -10.65
N ASP A 396 41.68 7.57 -11.90
CA ASP A 396 40.40 7.51 -12.60
C ASP A 396 39.50 6.38 -12.09
N ALA A 397 40.09 5.22 -11.72
CA ALA A 397 39.35 4.14 -11.07
C ALA A 397 38.74 4.59 -9.72
N LEU A 398 39.49 5.36 -8.93
CA LEU A 398 38.99 5.95 -7.68
C LEU A 398 37.83 6.92 -7.91
N ARG A 399 37.93 7.77 -8.95
CA ARG A 399 36.81 8.66 -9.34
C ARG A 399 35.58 7.86 -9.79
N GLY A 400 35.79 6.78 -10.54
CA GLY A 400 34.71 5.88 -10.97
C GLY A 400 34.01 5.19 -9.80
N ALA A 401 34.79 4.73 -8.81
CA ALA A 401 34.24 4.13 -7.58
C ALA A 401 33.40 5.13 -6.77
N LEU A 402 33.89 6.37 -6.62
CA LEU A 402 33.13 7.45 -5.98
C LEU A 402 31.84 7.76 -6.74
N ALA A 403 31.89 7.85 -8.07
CA ALA A 403 30.71 8.10 -8.90
C ALA A 403 29.68 6.96 -8.83
N ALA A 404 30.13 5.70 -8.75
CA ALA A 404 29.25 4.55 -8.54
C ALA A 404 28.57 4.58 -7.16
N GLY A 405 29.25 5.14 -6.15
CA GLY A 405 28.70 5.42 -4.82
C GLY A 405 27.84 6.70 -4.74
N GLY A 406 27.57 7.37 -5.87
CA GLY A 406 26.76 8.60 -5.91
C GLY A 406 27.50 9.88 -5.55
N ILE A 407 28.84 9.88 -5.54
CA ILE A 407 29.67 11.05 -5.26
C ILE A 407 30.28 11.57 -6.56
N VAL A 408 29.97 12.81 -6.92
CA VAL A 408 30.51 13.49 -8.10
C VAL A 408 31.70 14.32 -7.67
N VAL A 409 32.86 14.08 -8.30
CA VAL A 409 34.08 14.88 -8.11
C VAL A 409 34.32 15.74 -9.35
N GLU A 410 34.45 17.05 -9.11
CA GLU A 410 34.70 18.10 -10.09
C GLU A 410 36.07 18.74 -9.80
N ASP A 411 36.99 18.67 -10.77
CA ASP A 411 38.31 19.30 -10.63
C ASP A 411 38.18 20.80 -10.95
N THR A 412 38.59 21.69 -10.03
CA THR A 412 38.60 23.14 -10.26
C THR A 412 40.01 23.72 -10.15
N PRO A 413 40.29 24.92 -10.69
CA PRO A 413 41.59 25.60 -10.52
C PRO A 413 41.96 25.87 -9.05
N HIS A 414 40.99 25.85 -8.14
CA HIS A 414 41.19 26.04 -6.70
C HIS A 414 41.24 24.72 -5.91
N GLY A 415 41.28 23.57 -6.60
CA GLY A 415 41.28 22.24 -6.01
C GLY A 415 40.03 21.41 -6.36
N PRO A 416 40.03 20.10 -6.06
CA PRO A 416 38.89 19.23 -6.33
C PRO A 416 37.73 19.58 -5.40
N ARG A 417 36.54 19.73 -5.97
CA ARG A 417 35.26 19.82 -5.23
C ARG A 417 34.48 18.53 -5.41
N TRP A 418 33.67 18.19 -4.43
CA TRP A 418 32.79 17.03 -4.51
C TRP A 418 31.38 17.39 -4.06
N ARG A 419 30.40 16.63 -4.56
CA ARG A 419 29.00 16.73 -4.15
C ARG A 419 28.32 15.37 -4.23
N LEU A 420 27.29 15.18 -3.40
CA LEU A 420 26.39 14.04 -3.51
C LEU A 420 25.47 14.23 -4.73
N ARG A 421 25.11 13.12 -5.37
CA ARG A 421 24.26 13.09 -6.57
C ARG A 421 22.79 13.16 -6.24
#